data_AF-A0A0H4QAB8-F1
#
_entry.id   AF-A0A0H4QAB8-F1
#
_cell.length_a   1.000
_cell.length_b   1.000
_cell.length_c   1.000
_cell.angle_alpha   90.00
_cell.angle_beta   90.00
_cell.angle_gamma   90.00
#
_symmetry.space_group_name_H-M   'P 1'
#
loop_
_entity.id
_entity.type
_entity.pdbx_description
1 polymer ?
#
loop_
_entity_poly.entity_id
_entity_poly.type
_entity_poly.pdbx_seq_one_letter_code
_entity_poly.pdbx_strand_id
1 'polypeptide(L)'
;VNYFIGSFMPSESKEPKGFFGYNTAILIENFGPDFRDDETFFSAFAIFFPAATGILAGANISGDLTDPQSAIPKGTLLAILITGLTYVVITISAGSCIVRDATGDHNDTMSDTVNCTDAACTLGYDFSICKEGGCQYGLMN
;
A
#
# COMPACT_ATOMS: atom_id res chain seq x y z
N VAL A 1 -8.75 -3.58 15.12
CA VAL A 1 -9.44 -3.89 13.85
C VAL A 1 -8.40 -4.44 12.89
N ASN A 2 -8.64 -5.58 12.22
CA ASN A 2 -7.71 -6.13 11.23
C ASN A 2 -7.62 -5.22 10.00
N TYR A 3 -6.47 -5.19 9.32
CA TYR A 3 -6.22 -4.36 8.13
C TYR A 3 -7.38 -4.41 7.11
N PHE A 4 -7.78 -5.62 6.70
CA PHE A 4 -8.85 -5.82 5.72
C PHE A 4 -10.20 -5.28 6.19
N ILE A 5 -10.55 -5.47 7.46
CA ILE A 5 -11.82 -4.95 8.00
C ILE A 5 -11.75 -3.42 8.08
N GLY A 6 -10.58 -2.88 8.43
CA GLY A 6 -10.34 -1.44 8.50
C GLY A 6 -10.39 -0.76 7.14
N SER A 7 -9.94 -1.43 6.07
CA SER A 7 -9.97 -0.86 4.71
C SER A 7 -11.38 -0.75 4.13
N PHE A 8 -12.34 -1.57 4.58
CA PHE A 8 -13.75 -1.45 4.19
C PHE A 8 -14.55 -0.42 4.99
N MET A 9 -13.97 0.18 6.04
CA MET A 9 -14.67 1.15 6.89
C MET A 9 -14.07 2.56 6.73
N PRO A 10 -14.49 3.32 5.70
CA PRO A 10 -14.20 4.75 5.60
C PRO A 10 -14.78 5.51 6.80
N SER A 11 -14.09 6.56 7.21
CA SER A 11 -14.49 7.43 8.30
C SER A 11 -13.96 8.84 8.04
N GLU A 12 -14.80 9.84 8.27
CA GLU A 12 -14.48 11.26 8.09
C GLU A 12 -13.21 11.70 8.85
N SER A 13 -12.88 11.03 9.96
CA SER A 13 -11.65 11.29 10.73
C SER A 13 -10.35 10.85 10.03
N LYS A 14 -10.44 10.01 8.98
CA LYS A 14 -9.31 9.44 8.25
C LYS A 14 -9.15 10.02 6.85
N GLU A 15 -10.19 10.65 6.31
CA GLU A 15 -10.17 11.37 5.05
C GLU A 15 -9.08 12.44 4.96
N PRO A 16 -8.87 13.33 5.97
CA PRO A 16 -7.79 14.31 5.89
C PRO A 16 -6.40 13.67 5.92
N LYS A 17 -6.27 12.42 6.39
CA LYS A 17 -5.02 11.63 6.35
C LYS A 17 -4.85 10.86 5.05
N GLY A 18 -5.76 11.05 4.10
CA GLY A 18 -5.69 10.50 2.75
C GLY A 18 -6.41 9.16 2.57
N PHE A 19 -7.17 8.66 3.56
CA PHE A 19 -7.92 7.41 3.42
C PHE A 19 -9.38 7.70 3.05
N PHE A 20 -9.74 7.37 1.82
CA PHE A 20 -11.08 7.60 1.25
C PHE A 20 -11.87 6.30 1.00
N GLY A 21 -11.29 5.16 1.36
CA GLY A 21 -11.83 3.85 1.01
C GLY A 21 -11.65 3.52 -0.47
N TYR A 22 -12.15 2.36 -0.89
CA TYR A 22 -11.92 1.83 -2.24
C TYR A 22 -12.48 2.75 -3.33
N ASN A 23 -11.59 3.44 -4.04
CA ASN A 23 -11.95 4.33 -5.14
C ASN A 23 -11.11 4.04 -6.40
N THR A 24 -11.78 3.99 -7.55
CA THR A 24 -11.12 3.72 -8.83
C THR A 24 -10.23 4.88 -9.29
N ALA A 25 -10.59 6.14 -8.98
CA ALA A 25 -9.78 7.30 -9.33
C ALA A 25 -8.41 7.24 -8.61
N ILE A 26 -8.42 6.95 -7.31
CA ILE A 26 -7.20 6.77 -6.50
C ILE A 26 -6.36 5.61 -7.05
N LEU A 27 -7.01 4.48 -7.39
CA LEU A 27 -6.31 3.32 -7.97
C LEU A 27 -5.60 3.66 -9.29
N ILE A 28 -6.26 4.41 -10.19
CA ILE A 28 -5.68 4.80 -11.48
C ILE A 28 -4.53 5.77 -11.28
N GLU A 29 -4.69 6.75 -10.39
CA GLU A 29 -3.62 7.71 -10.07
C GLU A 29 -2.40 7.00 -9.47
N ASN A 30 -2.62 6.04 -8.57
CA ASN A 30 -1.57 5.25 -7.94
C ASN A 30 -0.94 4.17 -8.85
N PHE A 31 -1.49 3.91 -10.03
CA PHE A 31 -1.02 2.82 -10.88
C PHE A 31 0.36 3.08 -11.49
N GLY A 32 0.67 4.33 -11.80
CA GLY A 32 1.98 4.73 -12.34
C GLY A 32 3.03 4.84 -11.23
N PRO A 33 4.31 4.53 -11.48
CA PRO A 33 5.36 4.81 -10.51
C PRO A 33 5.59 6.32 -10.38
N ASP A 34 5.81 6.78 -9.15
CA ASP A 34 6.26 8.14 -8.84
C ASP A 34 7.39 8.00 -7.82
N PHE A 35 8.63 8.08 -8.30
CA PHE A 35 9.80 7.93 -7.45
C PHE A 35 10.23 9.32 -6.94
N ARG A 36 10.52 9.43 -5.64
CA ARG A 36 10.95 10.67 -4.97
C ARG A 36 12.37 10.55 -4.47
N ASP A 37 13.01 11.68 -4.18
CA ASP A 37 14.30 11.75 -3.47
C ASP A 37 15.39 10.85 -4.06
N ASP A 38 15.55 10.89 -5.39
CA ASP A 38 16.49 10.08 -6.16
C ASP A 38 16.30 8.55 -6.04
N GLU A 39 15.16 8.11 -5.52
CA GLU A 39 14.80 6.70 -5.47
C GLU A 39 14.60 6.15 -6.89
N THR A 40 14.97 4.88 -7.05
CA THR A 40 14.81 4.16 -8.33
C THR A 40 14.07 2.87 -8.09
N PHE A 41 13.57 2.26 -9.16
CA PHE A 41 12.96 0.93 -9.09
C PHE A 41 13.83 -0.09 -8.34
N PHE A 42 15.14 -0.09 -8.60
CA PHE A 42 16.06 -1.02 -7.94
C PHE A 42 16.28 -0.71 -6.45
N SER A 43 16.24 0.57 -6.07
CA SER A 43 16.31 0.97 -4.66
C SER A 43 15.08 0.50 -3.89
N ALA A 44 13.87 0.75 -4.41
CA ALA A 44 12.63 0.25 -3.84
C ALA A 44 12.59 -1.29 -3.78
N PHE A 45 13.07 -1.96 -4.84
CA PHE A 45 13.20 -3.42 -4.85
C PHE A 45 14.16 -3.93 -3.77
N ALA A 46 15.29 -3.25 -3.55
CA ALA A 46 16.26 -3.64 -2.52
C ALA A 46 15.67 -3.55 -1.10
N ILE A 47 14.80 -2.58 -0.83
CA ILE A 47 14.07 -2.45 0.44
C ILE A 47 13.02 -3.56 0.58
N PHE A 48 12.32 -3.91 -0.50
CA PHE A 48 11.29 -4.96 -0.49
C PHE A 48 11.87 -6.38 -0.45
N PHE A 49 13.06 -6.59 -1.03
CA PHE A 49 13.64 -7.91 -1.24
C PHE A 49 13.75 -8.75 0.05
N PRO A 50 14.23 -8.22 1.20
CA PRO A 50 14.28 -8.97 2.46
C PRO A 50 12.93 -9.53 2.89
N ALA A 51 11.80 -8.87 2.58
CA ALA A 51 10.47 -9.35 2.94
C ALA A 51 10.09 -10.66 2.23
N ALA A 52 10.61 -10.88 1.02
CA ALA A 52 10.41 -12.12 0.27
C ALA A 52 11.44 -13.22 0.61
N THR A 53 12.52 -12.88 1.32
CA THR A 53 13.50 -13.86 1.80
C THR A 53 13.02 -14.56 3.09
N GLY A 54 13.64 -15.68 3.45
CA GLY A 54 13.32 -16.42 4.70
C GLY A 54 12.82 -17.85 4.52
N ILE A 55 12.64 -18.29 3.27
CA ILE A 55 12.26 -19.67 2.91
C ILE A 55 13.19 -20.71 3.55
N LEU A 56 14.50 -20.40 3.63
CA LEU A 56 15.51 -21.33 4.14
C LEU A 56 15.46 -21.53 5.66
N ALA A 57 14.94 -20.57 6.43
CA ALA A 57 14.81 -20.72 7.89
C ALA A 57 13.72 -21.74 8.25
N GLY A 58 12.63 -21.77 7.49
CA GLY A 58 11.54 -22.75 7.67
C GLY A 58 11.98 -24.18 7.34
N ALA A 59 12.82 -24.34 6.30
CA ALA A 59 13.35 -25.64 5.89
C ALA A 59 14.39 -26.24 6.86
N ASN A 60 15.00 -25.43 7.74
CA ASN A 60 16.05 -25.89 8.65
C ASN A 60 15.51 -26.45 9.98
N ILE A 61 14.24 -26.21 10.31
CA ILE A 61 13.58 -26.71 11.53
C ILE A 61 12.77 -27.99 11.25
N SER A 62 12.74 -28.44 9.98
CA SER A 62 11.95 -29.59 9.50
C SER A 62 12.42 -30.97 9.97
N GLY A 63 13.32 -31.05 10.95
CA GLY A 63 13.90 -32.30 11.45
C GLY A 63 12.91 -33.28 12.08
N ASP A 64 11.68 -32.85 12.37
CA ASP A 64 10.60 -33.67 12.95
C ASP A 64 9.47 -33.99 11.95
N LEU A 65 9.74 -33.85 10.64
CA LEU A 65 8.76 -34.20 9.60
C LEU A 65 8.73 -35.72 9.36
N THR A 66 7.53 -36.28 9.27
CA THR A 66 7.30 -37.70 8.94
C THR A 66 7.87 -38.11 7.57
N ASP A 67 7.87 -37.19 6.59
CA ASP A 67 8.53 -37.36 5.29
C ASP A 67 9.14 -36.03 4.80
N PRO A 68 10.40 -35.72 5.15
CA PRO A 68 11.01 -34.43 4.85
C PRO A 68 11.29 -34.23 3.36
N GLN A 69 11.54 -35.29 2.59
CA GLN A 69 11.90 -35.16 1.17
C GLN A 69 10.73 -34.69 0.31
N SER A 70 9.50 -35.08 0.65
CA SER A 70 8.30 -34.65 -0.08
C SER A 70 7.58 -33.45 0.55
N ALA A 71 7.64 -33.30 1.88
CA ALA A 71 6.91 -32.24 2.58
C ALA A 71 7.58 -30.87 2.46
N ILE A 72 8.92 -30.78 2.50
CA ILE A 72 9.64 -29.49 2.44
C ILE A 72 9.37 -28.76 1.12
N PRO A 73 9.50 -29.38 -0.07
CA PRO A 73 9.28 -28.68 -1.34
C PRO A 73 7.83 -28.22 -1.52
N LYS A 74 6.86 -29.05 -1.11
CA LYS A 74 5.43 -28.73 -1.23
C LYS A 74 5.03 -27.60 -0.28
N GLY A 75 5.46 -27.67 0.98
CA GLY A 75 5.19 -26.64 1.99
C GLY A 75 5.82 -25.31 1.59
N THR A 76 7.05 -25.33 1.10
CA THR A 76 7.78 -24.14 0.64
C THR A 76 7.07 -23.47 -0.54
N LEU A 77 6.71 -24.23 -1.58
CA LEU A 77 6.04 -23.68 -2.76
C LEU A 77 4.66 -23.10 -2.41
N LEU A 78 3.90 -23.78 -1.56
CA LEU A 78 2.60 -23.30 -1.10
C LEU A 78 2.75 -22.03 -0.26
N ALA A 79 3.73 -21.97 0.63
CA ALA A 79 4.01 -20.79 1.43
C ALA A 79 4.35 -19.58 0.55
N ILE A 80 5.22 -19.75 -0.45
CA ILE A 80 5.58 -18.70 -1.41
C ILE A 80 4.35 -18.20 -2.18
N LEU A 81 3.48 -19.12 -2.62
CA LEU A 81 2.27 -18.74 -3.34
C LEU A 81 1.34 -17.92 -2.46
N ILE A 82 1.08 -18.37 -1.22
CA ILE A 82 0.20 -17.67 -0.29
C ILE A 82 0.76 -16.29 0.08
N THR A 83 2.04 -16.19 0.42
CA THR A 83 2.65 -14.91 0.78
C THR A 83 2.67 -13.95 -0.42
N GLY A 84 3.02 -14.45 -1.61
CA GLY A 84 2.98 -13.67 -2.85
C GLY A 84 1.59 -13.10 -3.15
N LEU A 85 0.54 -13.93 -3.06
CA LEU A 85 -0.84 -13.46 -3.23
C LEU A 85 -1.23 -12.42 -2.18
N THR A 86 -0.83 -12.64 -0.93
CA THR A 86 -1.15 -11.73 0.17
C THR A 86 -0.51 -10.36 -0.04
N TYR A 87 0.75 -10.31 -0.51
CA TYR A 87 1.41 -9.05 -0.86
C TYR A 87 0.69 -8.32 -1.99
N VAL A 88 0.31 -9.02 -3.07
CA VAL A 88 -0.42 -8.41 -4.19
C VAL A 88 -1.76 -7.81 -3.72
N VAL A 89 -2.53 -8.56 -2.92
CA VAL A 89 -3.83 -8.10 -2.43
C VAL A 89 -3.69 -6.86 -1.55
N ILE A 90 -2.73 -6.84 -0.62
CA ILE A 90 -2.50 -5.70 0.28
C ILE A 90 -2.05 -4.47 -0.50
N THR A 91 -1.16 -4.63 -1.48
CA THR A 91 -0.69 -3.52 -2.32
C THR A 91 -1.84 -2.90 -3.11
N ILE A 92 -2.70 -3.72 -3.73
CA ILE A 92 -3.86 -3.23 -4.48
C ILE A 92 -4.87 -2.56 -3.53
N SER A 93 -5.14 -3.14 -2.36
CA SER A 93 -6.07 -2.52 -1.41
C SER A 93 -5.55 -1.19 -0.89
N ALA A 94 -4.27 -1.09 -0.52
CA ALA A 94 -3.67 0.17 -0.09
C ALA A 94 -3.69 1.23 -1.21
N GLY A 95 -3.25 0.85 -2.42
CA GLY A 95 -3.20 1.74 -3.58
C GLY A 95 -4.58 2.18 -4.10
N SER A 96 -5.65 1.47 -3.77
CA SER A 96 -7.03 1.88 -4.12
C SER A 96 -7.72 2.72 -3.04
N CYS A 97 -7.19 2.72 -1.81
CA CYS A 97 -7.86 3.33 -0.66
C CYS A 97 -7.22 4.63 -0.16
N ILE A 98 -5.93 4.83 -0.44
CA ILE A 98 -5.13 5.90 0.14
C ILE A 98 -4.47 6.72 -0.97
N VAL A 99 -4.53 8.04 -0.88
CA VAL A 99 -3.81 8.94 -1.79
C VAL A 99 -2.32 9.01 -1.47
N ARG A 100 -1.51 9.48 -2.43
CA ARG A 100 -0.05 9.55 -2.27
C ARG A 100 0.39 10.45 -1.14
N ASP A 101 -0.24 11.63 -1.04
CA ASP A 101 0.04 12.64 -0.04
C ASP A 101 -1.23 13.14 0.61
N ALA A 102 -1.15 13.41 1.90
CA ALA A 102 -2.21 14.03 2.66
C ALA A 102 -1.64 14.84 3.83
N THR A 103 -2.18 16.05 4.05
CA THR A 103 -1.73 16.95 5.10
C THR A 103 -2.16 16.49 6.50
N GLY A 104 -3.33 15.87 6.61
CA GLY A 104 -3.97 15.57 7.90
C GLY A 104 -4.81 16.71 8.46
N ASP A 105 -5.00 17.82 7.72
CA ASP A 105 -5.82 18.96 8.14
C ASP A 105 -7.25 18.83 7.56
N HIS A 106 -8.24 19.22 8.36
CA HIS A 106 -9.64 19.30 7.95
C HIS A 106 -9.94 20.54 7.09
N ASN A 107 -9.05 21.54 7.08
CA ASN A 107 -9.23 22.76 6.30
C ASN A 107 -8.95 22.58 4.79
N ASP A 108 -8.41 21.43 4.38
CA ASP A 108 -8.09 21.11 2.99
C ASP A 108 -9.33 20.75 2.14
N THR A 109 -10.53 20.90 2.69
CA THR A 109 -11.78 20.64 1.97
C THR A 109 -12.07 21.74 0.96
N MET A 110 -12.35 21.35 -0.29
CA MET A 110 -12.65 22.27 -1.39
C MET A 110 -14.12 22.20 -1.81
N SER A 111 -14.59 23.28 -2.46
CA SER A 111 -15.94 23.38 -3.00
C SER A 111 -16.03 22.83 -4.43
N ASP A 112 -17.16 22.21 -4.80
CA ASP A 112 -17.41 21.47 -6.06
C ASP A 112 -17.24 22.29 -7.38
N THR A 113 -16.94 23.58 -7.31
CA THR A 113 -16.83 24.47 -8.48
C THR A 113 -15.42 24.56 -9.08
N VAL A 114 -14.47 23.73 -8.63
CA VAL A 114 -13.07 23.79 -9.07
C VAL A 114 -12.79 22.71 -10.12
N ASN A 115 -12.01 23.04 -11.16
CA ASN A 115 -11.55 22.06 -12.14
C ASN A 115 -10.50 21.14 -11.49
N CYS A 116 -10.90 19.92 -11.15
CA CYS A 116 -10.04 18.92 -10.53
C CYS A 116 -9.25 18.08 -11.54
N THR A 117 -7.95 17.90 -11.30
CA THR A 117 -7.09 16.96 -12.02
C THR A 117 -6.69 15.74 -11.18
N ASP A 118 -6.57 15.92 -9.87
CA ASP A 118 -6.08 14.90 -8.93
C ASP A 118 -7.28 14.16 -8.32
N ALA A 119 -7.15 12.88 -7.98
CA ALA A 119 -8.25 12.07 -7.46
C ALA A 119 -8.74 12.58 -6.09
N ALA A 120 -7.85 13.10 -5.25
CA ALA A 120 -8.21 13.75 -3.98
C ALA A 120 -9.21 14.91 -4.19
N CYS A 121 -9.01 15.72 -5.24
CA CYS A 121 -9.87 16.86 -5.55
C CYS A 121 -11.25 16.41 -5.97
N THR A 122 -11.37 15.32 -6.74
CA THR A 122 -12.68 14.72 -7.07
C THR A 122 -13.41 14.14 -5.87
N LEU A 123 -12.72 13.98 -4.74
CA LEU A 123 -13.26 13.55 -3.46
C LEU A 123 -13.44 14.71 -2.46
N GLY A 124 -13.28 15.96 -2.92
CA GLY A 124 -13.52 17.16 -2.13
C GLY A 124 -12.33 17.63 -1.29
N TYR A 125 -11.11 17.12 -1.53
CA TYR A 125 -9.89 17.51 -0.81
C TYR A 125 -8.79 18.01 -1.75
N ASP A 126 -8.08 19.06 -1.36
CA ASP A 126 -6.91 19.55 -2.10
C ASP A 126 -5.64 19.45 -1.26
N PHE A 127 -4.79 18.49 -1.64
CA PHE A 127 -3.47 18.27 -1.02
C PHE A 127 -2.33 18.84 -1.87
N SER A 128 -2.59 19.80 -2.77
CA SER A 128 -1.57 20.40 -3.63
C SER A 128 -0.40 21.02 -2.86
N ILE A 129 -0.64 21.47 -1.63
CA ILE A 129 0.39 22.01 -0.72
C ILE A 129 1.50 20.99 -0.41
N CYS A 130 1.21 19.69 -0.49
CA CYS A 130 2.19 18.63 -0.26
C CYS A 130 3.31 18.60 -1.31
N LYS A 131 3.07 19.17 -2.51
CA LYS A 131 4.06 19.21 -3.61
C LYS A 131 5.23 20.17 -3.31
N GLU A 132 5.03 21.17 -2.46
CA GLU A 132 6.04 22.21 -2.17
C GLU A 132 6.84 21.96 -0.88
N GLY A 133 6.24 21.29 0.11
CA GLY A 133 6.82 21.15 1.45
C GLY A 133 6.87 19.74 2.03
N GLY A 134 6.39 18.73 1.27
CA GLY A 134 6.15 17.39 1.80
C GLY A 134 4.97 17.36 2.77
N CYS A 135 4.41 16.18 3.00
CA CYS A 135 3.29 15.97 3.91
C CYS A 135 3.59 14.90 4.94
N GLN A 136 2.79 14.81 6.00
CA GLN A 136 3.03 13.82 7.06
C GLN A 136 2.25 12.52 6.88
N TYR A 137 1.22 12.54 6.03
CA TYR A 137 0.34 11.38 5.80
C TYR A 137 0.24 11.09 4.30
N GLY A 138 -0.35 9.95 3.96
CA GLY A 138 -0.43 9.42 2.60
C GLY A 138 0.41 8.15 2.43
N LEU A 139 0.43 7.60 1.22
CA LEU A 139 1.21 6.39 0.90
C LEU A 139 2.72 6.66 0.79
N MET A 140 3.13 7.91 0.57
CA MET A 140 4.52 8.28 0.25
C MET A 140 5.28 8.96 1.40
N ASN A 141 4.72 8.96 2.62
CA ASN A 141 5.31 9.54 3.84
C ASN A 141 5.38 8.49 4.96
#